data_AF-A0A2G6IFV9-F1
#
_entry.id   AF-A0A2G6IFV9-F1
#
_cell.length_a   1.000
_cell.length_b   1.000
_cell.length_c   1.000
_cell.angle_alpha   90.00
_cell.angle_beta   90.00
_cell.angle_gamma   90.00
#
_symmetry.space_group_name_H-M   'P 1'
#
loop_
_entity.id
_entity.type
_entity.pdbx_description
1 polymer ?
#
loop_
_entity_poly.entity_id
_entity_poly.type
_entity_poly.pdbx_seq_one_letter_code
_entity_poly.pdbx_strand_id
1 'polypeptide(L)'
;MSIYDGVMIDVSSIKGLIGLWPKRAAMAEAVSEAQPLLPVTVHQVNKWAEVGSIPAKYHHGIVRAAQAAGHQVTADLIVRLHAPVPAVHEERAAE
;
A
#
# COMPACT_ATOMS: atom_id res chain seq x y z
N MET A 1 -20.35 17.00 -9.15
CA MET A 1 -19.09 16.73 -9.86
C MET A 1 -18.25 15.80 -8.99
N SER A 2 -18.40 14.49 -9.19
CA SER A 2 -17.50 13.48 -8.61
C SER A 2 -16.75 12.87 -9.79
N ILE A 3 -15.44 13.05 -9.84
CA ILE A 3 -14.56 12.62 -10.94
C ILE A 3 -13.85 11.29 -10.62
N TYR A 4 -14.36 10.52 -9.65
CA TYR A 4 -13.87 9.17 -9.35
C TYR A 4 -14.99 8.15 -9.52
N ASP A 5 -15.51 8.09 -10.74
CA ASP A 5 -16.27 6.95 -11.24
C ASP A 5 -15.25 5.88 -11.68
N GLY A 6 -15.23 4.72 -11.02
CA GLY A 6 -14.88 3.48 -11.70
C GLY A 6 -13.44 2.95 -11.70
N VAL A 7 -12.53 3.39 -10.82
CA VAL A 7 -11.33 2.58 -10.52
C VAL A 7 -11.48 2.01 -9.12
N MET A 8 -12.05 0.81 -9.03
CA MET A 8 -11.74 -0.06 -7.88
C MET A 8 -10.23 -0.30 -7.95
N ILE A 9 -9.45 0.50 -7.22
CA ILE A 9 -8.02 0.22 -7.05
C ILE A 9 -7.98 -1.07 -6.24
N ASP A 10 -7.83 -2.19 -6.94
CA ASP A 10 -7.54 -3.46 -6.31
C ASP A 10 -6.15 -3.34 -5.66
N VAL A 11 -6.15 -3.33 -4.33
CA VAL A 11 -4.93 -3.27 -3.54
C VAL A 11 -4.39 -4.69 -3.38
N SER A 12 -3.82 -5.22 -4.46
CA SER A 12 -3.19 -6.55 -4.51
C SER A 12 -1.65 -6.51 -4.40
N SER A 13 -1.06 -5.32 -4.28
CA SER A 13 0.38 -5.16 -4.05
C SER A 13 0.70 -3.89 -3.24
N ILE A 14 1.93 -3.79 -2.73
CA ILE A 14 2.45 -2.56 -2.12
C ILE A 14 2.42 -1.38 -3.09
N LYS A 15 2.67 -1.62 -4.39
CA LYS A 15 2.55 -0.59 -5.41
C LYS A 15 1.10 -0.11 -5.58
N GLY A 16 0.14 -1.03 -5.54
CA GLY A 16 -1.30 -0.73 -5.56
C GLY A 16 -1.73 0.08 -4.34
N LEU A 17 -1.27 -0.29 -3.15
CA LEU A 17 -1.53 0.45 -1.91
C LEU A 17 -1.03 1.90 -2.01
N ILE A 18 0.19 2.10 -2.50
CA ILE A 18 0.74 3.46 -2.67
C ILE A 18 -0.01 4.24 -3.77
N GLY A 19 -0.58 3.54 -4.75
CA GLY A 19 -1.38 4.12 -5.83
C GLY A 19 -2.71 4.74 -5.38
N LEU A 20 -3.14 4.53 -4.12
CA LEU A 20 -4.30 5.21 -3.55
C LEU A 20 -4.12 6.74 -3.50
N TRP A 21 -2.87 7.21 -3.40
CA TRP A 21 -2.56 8.64 -3.45
C TRP A 21 -2.18 9.08 -4.86
N PRO A 22 -2.66 10.25 -5.33
CA PRO A 22 -2.32 10.77 -6.66
C PRO A 22 -0.81 10.95 -6.89
N LYS A 23 -0.06 11.21 -5.81
CA LYS A 23 1.39 11.44 -5.83
C LYS A 23 2.06 10.77 -4.64
N ARG A 24 3.32 10.36 -4.83
CA ARG A 24 4.18 9.80 -3.77
C ARG A 24 4.38 10.77 -2.60
N ALA A 25 4.49 12.07 -2.91
CA ALA A 25 4.56 13.13 -1.93
C ALA A 25 3.30 13.21 -1.05
N ALA A 26 2.11 13.06 -1.64
CA ALA A 26 0.86 13.11 -0.90
C ALA A 26 0.74 11.94 0.10
N MET A 27 1.21 10.74 -0.27
CA MET A 27 1.28 9.64 0.69
C MET A 27 2.27 9.93 1.83
N ALA A 28 3.47 10.41 1.49
CA ALA A 28 4.51 10.68 2.50
C ALA A 28 4.05 11.75 3.51
N GLU A 29 3.39 12.80 3.03
CA GLU A 29 2.76 13.85 3.83
C GLU A 29 1.66 13.27 4.73
N ALA A 30 0.67 12.58 4.15
CA ALA A 30 -0.44 12.03 4.90
C ALA A 30 0.01 11.03 6.00
N VAL A 31 1.01 10.18 5.72
CA VAL A 31 1.54 9.24 6.71
C VAL A 31 2.34 9.99 7.80
N SER A 32 3.06 11.05 7.45
CA SER A 32 3.79 11.87 8.43
C SER A 32 2.83 12.63 9.35
N GLU A 33 1.73 13.16 8.82
CA GLU A 33 0.67 13.80 9.60
C GLU A 33 -0.01 12.79 10.55
N ALA A 34 -0.28 11.57 10.06
CA ALA A 34 -0.88 10.52 10.86
C ALA A 34 0.07 9.94 11.93
N GLN A 35 1.38 10.11 11.78
CA GLN A 35 2.39 9.61 12.71
C GLN A 35 3.57 10.60 12.87
N PRO A 36 3.39 11.72 13.60
CA PRO A 36 4.37 12.81 13.66
C PRO A 36 5.74 12.43 14.24
N LEU A 37 5.78 11.39 15.08
CA LEU A 37 7.02 10.88 15.69
C LEU A 37 7.88 10.05 14.72
N LEU A 38 7.35 9.69 13.55
CA LEU A 38 8.05 8.89 12.55
C LEU A 38 7.69 9.39 11.14
N PRO A 39 8.18 10.58 10.75
CA PRO A 39 7.91 11.15 9.44
C PRO A 39 8.45 10.25 8.33
N VAL A 40 7.72 10.28 7.21
CA VAL A 40 8.01 9.52 6.00
C VAL A 40 8.41 10.47 4.89
N THR A 41 9.45 10.09 4.15
CA THR A 41 9.94 10.83 2.99
C THR A 41 9.47 10.20 1.69
N VAL A 42 9.42 11.01 0.63
CA VAL A 42 9.12 10.53 -0.73
C VAL A 42 10.09 9.44 -1.18
N HIS A 43 11.36 9.55 -0.80
CA HIS A 43 12.38 8.56 -1.11
C HIS A 43 12.04 7.18 -0.50
N GLN A 44 11.60 7.14 0.76
CA GLN A 44 11.16 5.89 1.40
C GLN A 44 9.94 5.30 0.69
N VAL A 45 8.95 6.11 0.34
CA VAL A 45 7.75 5.65 -0.39
C VAL A 45 8.12 5.07 -1.76
N ASN A 46 9.06 5.69 -2.48
CA ASN A 46 9.57 5.14 -3.73
C ASN A 46 10.28 3.81 -3.51
N LYS A 47 11.12 3.72 -2.47
CA LYS A 47 11.85 2.49 -2.16
C LYS A 47 10.92 1.35 -1.78
N TRP A 48 9.84 1.61 -1.03
CA TRP A 48 8.86 0.59 -0.67
C TRP A 48 8.16 -0.01 -1.88
N ALA A 49 7.90 0.80 -2.91
CA ALA A 49 7.29 0.33 -4.15
C ALA A 49 8.27 -0.44 -5.04
N GLU A 50 9.54 -0.04 -5.05
CA GLU A 50 10.62 -0.75 -5.75
C GLU A 50 10.87 -2.13 -5.14
N VAL A 51 10.95 -2.19 -3.80
CA VAL A 51 11.22 -3.44 -3.05
C VAL A 51 9.96 -4.28 -2.87
N GLY A 52 8.77 -3.68 -2.96
CA GLY A 52 7.51 -4.36 -2.69
C GLY A 52 7.31 -4.67 -1.21
N SER A 53 7.83 -3.84 -0.30
CA SER A 53 7.76 -4.06 1.14
C SER A 53 7.77 -2.75 1.93
N ILE A 54 7.00 -2.71 3.03
CA ILE A 54 6.87 -1.59 3.95
C ILE A 54 7.27 -2.05 5.36
N PRO A 55 8.25 -1.40 6.02
CA PRO A 55 8.63 -1.75 7.38
C PRO A 55 7.46 -1.60 8.38
N ALA A 56 7.32 -2.57 9.29
CA ALA A 56 6.18 -2.68 10.22
C ALA A 56 5.89 -1.41 11.04
N LYS A 57 6.93 -0.66 11.42
CA LYS A 57 6.80 0.60 12.18
C LYS A 57 5.97 1.70 11.49
N TYR A 58 5.76 1.59 10.17
CA TYR A 58 4.94 2.53 9.39
C TYR A 58 3.50 2.06 9.17
N HIS A 59 3.17 0.80 9.50
CA HIS A 59 1.86 0.22 9.17
C HIS A 59 0.71 0.99 9.81
N HIS A 60 0.84 1.38 11.08
CA HIS A 60 -0.20 2.16 11.77
C HIS A 60 -0.47 3.51 11.10
N GLY A 61 0.57 4.30 10.81
CA GLY A 61 0.44 5.58 10.12
C GLY A 61 -0.19 5.43 8.73
N ILE A 62 0.15 4.38 7.99
CA ILE A 62 -0.46 4.09 6.68
C ILE A 62 -1.94 3.76 6.79
N VAL A 63 -2.33 2.89 7.74
CA VAL A 63 -3.75 2.57 7.98
C VAL A 63 -4.53 3.85 8.30
N ARG A 64 -3.99 4.68 9.20
CA ARG A 64 -4.63 5.94 9.61
C ARG A 64 -4.76 6.92 8.45
N ALA A 65 -3.69 7.13 7.69
CA ALA A 65 -3.69 8.02 6.53
C ALA A 65 -4.67 7.55 5.44
N ALA A 66 -4.70 6.25 5.14
CA ALA A 66 -5.61 5.69 4.15
C ALA A 66 -7.07 5.80 4.58
N GLN A 67 -7.38 5.53 5.86
CA GLN A 67 -8.72 5.68 6.42
C GLN A 67 -9.18 7.13 6.41
N ALA A 68 -8.30 8.08 6.75
CA ALA A 68 -8.59 9.52 6.68
C ALA A 68 -8.89 9.98 5.24
N ALA A 69 -8.27 9.35 4.24
CA ALA A 69 -8.57 9.57 2.82
C ALA A 69 -9.81 8.81 2.30
N GLY A 70 -10.53 8.08 3.18
CA GLY A 70 -11.75 7.35 2.81
C GLY A 70 -11.51 5.95 2.22
N HIS A 71 -10.29 5.43 2.27
CA HIS A 71 -9.96 4.09 1.78
C HIS A 71 -10.12 3.02 2.88
N GLN A 72 -10.62 1.85 2.52
CA GLN A 72 -10.80 0.72 3.43
C GLN A 72 -9.51 -0.11 3.61
N VAL A 73 -8.42 0.54 4.01
CA VAL A 73 -7.16 -0.15 4.32
C VAL A 73 -7.16 -0.60 5.78
N THR A 74 -6.80 -1.87 6.00
CA THR A 74 -6.70 -2.48 7.33
C THR A 74 -5.29 -3.02 7.58
N ALA A 75 -4.96 -3.29 8.83
CA ALA A 75 -3.70 -3.95 9.17
C ALA A 75 -3.59 -5.35 8.52
N ASP A 76 -4.71 -6.10 8.47
CA ASP A 76 -4.78 -7.40 7.82
C ASP A 76 -4.44 -7.31 6.32
N LEU A 77 -4.98 -6.30 5.62
CA LEU A 77 -4.63 -6.06 4.21
C LEU A 77 -3.11 -5.86 4.05
N ILE A 78 -2.51 -5.00 4.88
CA ILE A 78 -1.05 -4.75 4.79
C ILE A 78 -0.27 -6.04 5.03
N VAL A 79 -0.65 -6.86 5.99
CA VAL A 79 -0.01 -8.16 6.26
C VAL A 79 -0.13 -9.09 5.05
N ARG A 80 -1.32 -9.19 4.44
CA ARG A 80 -1.54 -10.00 3.23
C ARG A 80 -0.66 -9.56 2.07
N LEU A 81 -0.43 -8.26 1.89
CA LEU A 81 0.44 -7.75 0.82
C LEU A 81 1.91 -8.14 1.00
N HIS A 82 2.33 -8.54 2.21
CA HIS A 82 3.67 -9.06 2.49
C HIS A 82 3.73 -10.58 2.50
N ALA A 83 2.59 -11.27 2.38
CA ALA A 83 2.57 -12.73 2.35
C ALA A 83 3.23 -13.24 1.06
N PRO A 84 4.00 -14.34 1.13
CA PRO A 84 4.50 -14.98 -0.07
C PRO A 84 3.32 -15.44 -0.93
N VAL A 85 3.34 -15.11 -2.22
CA VAL A 85 2.39 -15.69 -3.17
C VAL A 85 2.77 -17.16 -3.33
N PRO A 86 1.87 -18.12 -3.05
CA PRO A 86 2.18 -19.53 -3.24
C PRO A 86 2.57 -19.76 -4.70
N ALA A 87 3.73 -20.39 -4.92
CA ALA A 87 4.13 -20.80 -6.25
C ALA A 87 3.01 -21.69 -6.81
N VAL A 88 2.42 -21.27 -7.92
CA VAL A 88 1.50 -22.13 -8.67
C VAL A 88 2.36 -23.30 -9.13
N HIS A 89 2.23 -24.45 -8.47
CA HIS A 89 2.73 -25.70 -9.02
C HIS A 89 1.85 -26.00 -10.23
N GLU A 90 2.24 -25.53 -11.41
CA GLU A 90 1.72 -26.06 -12.67
C GLU A 90 2.13 -27.53 -12.72
N GLU A 91 1.24 -28.41 -12.25
CA GLU A 91 1.23 -29.82 -12.64
C GLU A 91 1.09 -29.83 -14.17
N ARG A 92 2.22 -29.80 -14.86
CA ARG A 92 2.30 -30.23 -16.25
C ARG A 92 1.88 -31.69 -16.24
N ALA A 93 0.61 -31.93 -16.61
CA ALA A 93 0.13 -33.23 -16.99
C ALA A 93 1.14 -33.81 -18.00
N ALA A 94 1.82 -34.87 -17.60
CA ALA A 94 2.66 -35.64 -18.48
C ALA A 94 1.76 -36.34 -19.50
N GLU A 95 2.00 -36.05 -20.79
CA GLU A 95 1.56 -36.88 -21.92
C GLU A 95 2.31 -38.22 -21.93
#